data_AF-A0A9P6X558-F1
#
_entry.id   AF-A0A9P6X558-F1
#
_cell.length_a   1.000
_cell.length_b   1.000
_cell.length_c   1.000
_cell.angle_alpha   90.00
_cell.angle_beta   90.00
_cell.angle_gamma   90.00
#
_symmetry.space_group_name_H-M   'P 1'
#
loop_
_entity.id
_entity.type
_entity.pdbx_description
1 polymer ?
#
loop_
_entity_poly.entity_id
_entity_poly.type
_entity_poly.pdbx_seq_one_letter_code
_entity_poly.pdbx_strand_id
1 'polypeptide(L)'
;MELVASLSKATVKFEKVGKDLYGYHPKTDLERAAQARIDMSQMVFGESEDYRFQSRFMAGMIYRHPMMLKLDFTWRFEAGTEYICPINQDLFQYIFENNKTTSFSMALYEYKETIPTLYQTVLDFAAKHPEWIKSDQDSSSLWSFVQDPFTKTFNGCHLWNNLQIANVGFYRGEKYQAFFNYLDESNGIFYERWGDPVIQSLGATLFLTKSDIHFWDTVGYRVANFFTHCPTDYAKCTCRPEQNFDFNGYSCLRFYF
;
A
#
# COMPACT_ATOMS: atom_id res chain seq x y z
N MET A 1 -24.55 -2.44 11.10
CA MET A 1 -23.97 -1.37 11.95
C MET A 1 -23.87 -1.80 13.40
N GLU A 2 -24.95 -2.34 13.99
CA GLU A 2 -24.99 -2.79 15.40
C GLU A 2 -23.92 -3.82 15.79
N LEU A 3 -23.70 -4.85 14.94
CA LEU A 3 -22.70 -5.89 15.21
C LEU A 3 -21.29 -5.31 15.40
N VAL A 4 -20.81 -4.48 14.48
CA VAL A 4 -19.45 -3.90 14.58
C VAL A 4 -19.33 -2.98 15.79
N ALA A 5 -20.36 -2.19 16.08
CA ALA A 5 -20.37 -1.33 17.27
C ALA A 5 -20.32 -2.13 18.58
N SER A 6 -20.98 -3.29 18.65
CA SER A 6 -20.95 -4.16 19.85
C SER A 6 -19.58 -4.81 20.13
N LEU A 7 -18.71 -4.90 19.11
CA LEU A 7 -17.40 -5.54 19.23
C LEU A 7 -16.31 -4.59 19.75
N SER A 8 -16.60 -3.29 19.89
CA SER A 8 -15.63 -2.28 20.31
C SER A 8 -16.21 -1.35 21.38
N LYS A 9 -15.35 -0.95 22.32
CA LYS A 9 -15.65 0.14 23.27
C LYS A 9 -15.36 1.52 22.67
N ALA A 10 -14.66 1.58 21.53
CA ALA A 10 -14.32 2.82 20.86
C ALA A 10 -15.50 3.38 20.06
N THR A 11 -15.40 4.67 19.68
CA THR A 11 -16.40 5.28 18.80
C THR A 11 -16.29 4.69 17.39
N VAL A 12 -17.36 4.08 16.90
CA VAL A 12 -17.47 3.58 15.53
C VAL A 12 -18.31 4.54 14.69
N LYS A 13 -17.78 4.95 13.54
CA LYS A 13 -18.48 5.79 12.56
C LYS A 13 -18.59 5.03 11.24
N PHE A 14 -19.76 5.11 10.61
CA PHE A 14 -20.01 4.54 9.29
C PHE A 14 -20.14 5.68 8.31
N GLU A 15 -19.26 5.71 7.32
CA GLU A 15 -19.24 6.71 6.26
C GLU A 15 -19.64 6.05 4.94
N LYS A 16 -20.44 6.75 4.14
CA LYS A 16 -20.81 6.28 2.80
C LYS A 16 -19.88 6.95 1.78
N VAL A 17 -19.23 6.15 0.95
CA VAL A 17 -18.40 6.66 -0.13
C VAL A 17 -19.27 6.91 -1.36
N GLY A 18 -19.16 8.11 -1.92
CA GLY A 18 -19.87 8.50 -3.13
C GLY A 18 -19.17 8.04 -4.41
N LYS A 19 -19.88 8.13 -5.55
CA LYS A 19 -19.34 7.77 -6.88
C LYS A 19 -18.19 8.66 -7.33
N ASP A 20 -18.06 9.84 -6.73
CA ASP A 20 -16.97 10.79 -6.93
C ASP A 20 -15.63 10.26 -6.40
N LEU A 21 -15.65 9.45 -5.34
CA LEU A 21 -14.46 8.85 -4.75
C LEU A 21 -14.27 7.38 -5.12
N TYR A 22 -15.36 6.64 -5.36
CA TYR A 22 -15.36 5.20 -5.64
C TYR A 22 -16.02 4.89 -6.98
N GLY A 23 -15.19 4.63 -7.99
CA GLY A 23 -15.63 4.42 -9.36
C GLY A 23 -14.54 4.81 -10.37
N TYR A 24 -14.93 4.78 -11.64
CA TYR A 24 -14.08 5.18 -12.77
C TYR A 24 -13.60 6.63 -12.68
N HIS A 25 -12.42 6.87 -13.23
CA HIS A 25 -11.98 8.23 -13.51
C HIS A 25 -12.87 8.82 -14.63
N PRO A 26 -13.21 10.13 -14.64
CA PRO A 26 -14.12 10.69 -15.65
C PRO A 26 -13.68 10.53 -17.11
N LYS A 27 -12.38 10.32 -17.35
CA LYS A 27 -11.78 10.11 -18.67
C LYS A 27 -11.56 8.62 -19.01
N THR A 28 -12.04 7.68 -18.20
CA THR A 28 -11.89 6.25 -18.47
C THR A 28 -12.74 5.83 -19.67
N ASP A 29 -12.13 5.16 -20.64
CA ASP A 29 -12.81 4.41 -21.69
C ASP A 29 -13.37 3.11 -21.09
N LEU A 30 -14.70 3.05 -20.94
CA LEU A 30 -15.39 1.95 -20.28
C LEU A 30 -15.32 0.64 -21.07
N GLU A 31 -15.27 0.71 -22.41
CA GLU A 31 -15.16 -0.49 -23.25
C GLU A 31 -13.77 -1.09 -23.13
N ARG A 32 -12.72 -0.24 -23.17
CA ARG A 32 -11.35 -0.68 -22.93
C ARG A 32 -11.16 -1.26 -21.53
N ALA A 33 -11.73 -0.62 -20.51
CA ALA A 33 -11.66 -1.12 -19.14
C ALA A 33 -12.42 -2.46 -18.98
N ALA A 34 -13.53 -2.66 -19.68
CA ALA A 34 -14.24 -3.93 -19.70
C ALA A 34 -13.41 -5.03 -20.39
N GLN A 35 -12.77 -4.71 -21.53
CA GLN A 35 -11.90 -5.65 -22.23
C GLN A 35 -10.70 -6.06 -21.37
N ALA A 36 -10.05 -5.12 -20.68
CA ALA A 36 -8.95 -5.42 -19.76
C ALA A 36 -9.34 -6.41 -18.66
N ARG A 37 -10.58 -6.37 -18.16
CA ARG A 37 -11.09 -7.35 -17.19
C ARG A 37 -11.23 -8.74 -17.79
N ILE A 38 -11.66 -8.84 -19.04
CA ILE A 38 -11.78 -10.12 -19.77
C ILE A 38 -10.37 -10.70 -19.99
N ASP A 39 -9.44 -9.88 -20.48
CA ASP A 39 -8.06 -10.28 -20.78
C ASP A 39 -7.32 -10.77 -19.54
N MET A 40 -7.65 -10.21 -18.36
CA MET A 40 -7.05 -10.57 -17.07
C MET A 40 -7.88 -11.59 -16.26
N SER A 41 -8.94 -12.19 -16.81
CA SER A 41 -9.85 -13.06 -16.04
C SER A 41 -9.19 -14.24 -15.32
N GLN A 42 -8.02 -14.70 -15.79
CA GLN A 42 -7.25 -15.79 -15.16
C GLN A 42 -6.31 -15.32 -14.05
N MET A 43 -6.23 -14.01 -13.79
CA MET A 43 -5.42 -13.42 -12.72
C MET A 43 -6.27 -13.18 -11.47
N VAL A 44 -5.64 -13.19 -10.30
CA VAL A 44 -6.32 -12.91 -9.03
C VAL A 44 -6.95 -11.52 -9.07
N PHE A 45 -8.27 -11.46 -8.89
CA PHE A 45 -9.10 -10.25 -9.04
C PHE A 45 -9.06 -9.58 -10.41
N GLY A 46 -8.53 -10.25 -11.45
CA GLY A 46 -8.34 -9.65 -12.77
C GLY A 46 -9.66 -9.29 -13.46
N GLU A 47 -10.73 -10.06 -13.26
CA GLU A 47 -12.08 -9.74 -13.75
C GLU A 47 -12.86 -8.75 -12.86
N SER A 48 -12.33 -8.40 -11.68
CA SER A 48 -13.06 -7.61 -10.68
C SER A 48 -13.00 -6.11 -10.98
N GLU A 49 -14.15 -5.52 -11.26
CA GLU A 49 -14.32 -4.07 -11.36
C GLU A 49 -14.18 -3.41 -9.98
N ASP A 50 -14.78 -4.02 -8.96
CA ASP A 50 -14.76 -3.50 -7.59
C ASP A 50 -13.34 -3.46 -7.01
N TYR A 51 -12.50 -4.46 -7.31
CA TYR A 51 -11.09 -4.44 -6.90
C TYR A 51 -10.32 -3.24 -7.45
N ARG A 52 -10.62 -2.83 -8.70
CA ARG A 52 -10.00 -1.64 -9.30
C ARG A 52 -10.53 -0.36 -8.70
N PHE A 53 -11.82 -0.29 -8.38
CA PHE A 53 -12.39 0.85 -7.64
C PHE A 53 -11.78 0.97 -6.24
N GLN A 54 -11.66 -0.15 -5.53
CA GLN A 54 -10.98 -0.21 -4.24
C GLN A 54 -9.52 0.22 -4.37
N SER A 55 -8.80 -0.28 -5.37
CA SER A 55 -7.39 0.08 -5.61
C SER A 55 -7.24 1.59 -5.86
N ARG A 56 -8.05 2.18 -6.75
CA ARG A 56 -8.06 3.64 -6.96
C ARG A 56 -8.41 4.39 -5.67
N PHE A 57 -9.40 3.91 -4.92
CA PHE A 57 -9.83 4.55 -3.69
C PHE A 57 -8.72 4.56 -2.63
N MET A 58 -8.14 3.41 -2.34
CA MET A 58 -7.10 3.23 -1.33
C MET A 58 -5.74 3.82 -1.76
N ALA A 59 -5.47 3.89 -3.06
CA ALA A 59 -4.24 4.51 -3.57
C ALA A 59 -4.23 6.03 -3.34
N GLY A 60 -5.36 6.73 -3.41
CA GLY A 60 -5.33 8.18 -3.31
C GLY A 60 -6.65 8.91 -3.04
N MET A 61 -7.80 8.39 -3.48
CA MET A 61 -9.08 9.10 -3.31
C MET A 61 -9.55 9.15 -1.86
N ILE A 62 -9.26 8.12 -1.06
CA ILE A 62 -9.66 8.04 0.36
C ILE A 62 -9.21 9.28 1.14
N TYR A 63 -8.01 9.79 0.85
CA TYR A 63 -7.43 10.95 1.54
C TYR A 63 -8.16 12.28 1.26
N ARG A 64 -9.10 12.29 0.29
CA ARG A 64 -10.00 13.41 0.01
C ARG A 64 -11.30 13.35 0.80
N HIS A 65 -11.59 12.20 1.42
CA HIS A 65 -12.81 12.02 2.19
C HIS A 65 -12.83 12.94 3.42
N PRO A 66 -13.96 13.62 3.74
CA PRO A 66 -14.04 14.57 4.86
C PRO A 66 -13.62 14.00 6.22
N MET A 67 -13.78 12.69 6.43
CA MET A 67 -13.32 12.02 7.65
C MET A 67 -11.79 11.97 7.74
N MET A 68 -11.09 11.78 6.63
CA MET A 68 -9.62 11.77 6.59
C MET A 68 -9.03 13.16 6.82
N LEU A 69 -9.78 14.23 6.57
CA LEU A 69 -9.36 15.61 6.87
C LEU A 69 -9.31 15.90 8.38
N LYS A 70 -9.96 15.07 9.21
CA LYS A 70 -10.02 15.23 10.67
C LYS A 70 -8.99 14.38 11.42
N LEU A 71 -8.18 13.62 10.70
CA LEU A 71 -7.22 12.68 11.26
C LEU A 71 -5.80 13.06 10.83
N ASP A 72 -4.86 12.88 11.75
CA ASP A 72 -3.42 13.00 11.47
C ASP A 72 -2.82 11.64 11.14
N PHE A 73 -3.31 10.57 11.80
CA PHE A 73 -2.87 9.20 11.58
C PHE A 73 -4.04 8.25 11.34
N THR A 74 -3.79 7.21 10.55
CA THR A 74 -4.74 6.13 10.28
C THR A 74 -4.08 4.77 10.44
N TRP A 75 -4.84 3.78 10.87
CA TRP A 75 -4.46 2.37 10.83
C TRP A 75 -5.45 1.63 9.94
N ARG A 76 -4.96 1.05 8.84
CA ARG A 76 -5.75 0.23 7.92
C ARG A 76 -6.01 -1.17 8.48
N PHE A 77 -7.24 -1.63 8.33
CA PHE A 77 -7.70 -2.97 8.65
C PHE A 77 -8.42 -3.57 7.45
N GLU A 78 -8.19 -4.86 7.20
CA GLU A 78 -8.88 -5.62 6.16
C GLU A 78 -9.58 -6.84 6.75
N ALA A 79 -10.69 -7.24 6.14
CA ALA A 79 -11.34 -8.49 6.49
C ALA A 79 -10.45 -9.69 6.13
N GLY A 80 -10.48 -10.74 6.95
CA GLY A 80 -9.64 -11.93 6.74
C GLY A 80 -8.19 -11.77 7.23
N THR A 81 -7.94 -10.76 8.07
CA THR A 81 -6.64 -10.50 8.69
C THR A 81 -6.71 -10.71 10.20
N GLU A 82 -5.58 -11.08 10.79
CA GLU A 82 -5.49 -11.45 12.21
C GLU A 82 -4.23 -10.86 12.86
N TYR A 83 -4.42 -10.24 14.02
CA TYR A 83 -3.32 -9.87 14.91
C TYR A 83 -3.06 -11.03 15.87
N ILE A 84 -1.96 -11.72 15.63
CA ILE A 84 -1.67 -13.02 16.24
C ILE A 84 -0.75 -12.94 17.46
N CYS A 85 -0.36 -11.72 17.85
CA CYS A 85 0.42 -11.43 19.04
C CYS A 85 -0.27 -10.33 19.86
N PRO A 86 -0.15 -10.33 21.21
CA PRO A 86 -0.53 -9.19 22.03
C PRO A 86 0.28 -7.94 21.66
N ILE A 87 -0.40 -6.82 21.42
CA ILE A 87 0.22 -5.52 21.18
C ILE A 87 0.22 -4.74 22.50
N ASN A 88 1.39 -4.57 23.10
CA ASN A 88 1.54 -3.98 24.44
C ASN A 88 2.03 -2.52 24.42
N GLN A 89 2.01 -1.88 23.25
CA GLN A 89 2.41 -0.48 23.07
C GLN A 89 1.39 0.25 22.18
N ASP A 90 1.32 1.56 22.32
CA ASP A 90 0.53 2.40 21.40
C ASP A 90 1.34 2.62 20.10
N LEU A 91 0.87 2.00 19.01
CA LEU A 91 1.54 2.09 17.72
C LEU A 91 1.36 3.47 17.06
N PHE A 92 0.29 4.20 17.35
CA PHE A 92 0.14 5.58 16.89
C PHE A 92 1.13 6.50 17.59
N GLN A 93 1.27 6.33 18.91
CA GLN A 93 2.27 7.08 19.69
C GLN A 93 3.68 6.81 19.16
N TYR A 94 4.04 5.55 18.90
CA TYR A 94 5.36 5.20 18.36
C TYR A 94 5.64 5.91 17.03
N ILE A 95 4.70 5.85 16.08
CA ILE A 95 4.85 6.48 14.76
C ILE A 95 4.99 8.01 14.91
N PHE A 96 4.20 8.62 15.80
CA PHE A 96 4.26 10.05 16.08
C PHE A 96 5.60 10.47 16.70
N GLU A 97 6.02 9.85 17.81
CA GLU A 97 7.23 10.21 18.55
C GLU A 97 8.51 9.97 17.74
N ASN A 98 8.50 8.99 16.84
CA ASN A 98 9.64 8.66 15.98
C ASN A 98 9.57 9.30 14.59
N ASN A 99 8.67 10.28 14.40
CA ASN A 99 8.47 11.02 13.14
C ASN A 99 8.33 10.11 11.91
N LYS A 100 7.62 8.99 12.06
CA LYS A 100 7.38 8.05 10.96
C LYS A 100 6.21 8.52 10.11
N THR A 101 6.37 8.40 8.80
CA THR A 101 5.35 8.76 7.81
C THR A 101 4.43 7.58 7.53
N THR A 102 4.96 6.36 7.40
CA THR A 102 4.15 5.17 7.15
C THR A 102 4.84 3.92 7.70
N SER A 103 4.14 2.80 7.70
CA SER A 103 4.64 1.55 8.25
C SER A 103 4.11 0.34 7.50
N PHE A 104 4.80 -0.80 7.64
CA PHE A 104 4.39 -2.07 7.07
C PHE A 104 4.84 -3.24 7.94
N SER A 105 4.25 -4.41 7.74
CA SER A 105 4.70 -5.67 8.37
C SER A 105 5.18 -6.72 7.36
N MET A 106 4.84 -6.57 6.08
CA MET A 106 5.26 -7.50 5.03
C MET A 106 5.58 -6.75 3.73
N ALA A 107 6.53 -7.27 2.98
CA ALA A 107 6.85 -6.82 1.63
C ALA A 107 6.91 -8.03 0.70
N LEU A 108 6.33 -7.92 -0.49
CA LEU A 108 6.22 -9.01 -1.46
C LEU A 108 6.34 -8.50 -2.89
N TYR A 109 6.48 -9.43 -3.83
CA TYR A 109 6.41 -9.13 -5.25
C TYR A 109 4.96 -8.92 -5.68
N GLU A 110 4.75 -7.97 -6.59
CA GLU A 110 3.56 -7.86 -7.42
C GLU A 110 3.69 -8.76 -8.66
N TYR A 111 2.55 -9.20 -9.20
CA TYR A 111 2.49 -9.88 -10.49
C TYR A 111 2.77 -8.89 -11.61
N LYS A 112 3.91 -9.03 -12.30
CA LYS A 112 4.38 -8.08 -13.33
C LYS A 112 3.36 -7.87 -14.45
N GLU A 113 2.59 -8.89 -14.76
CA GLU A 113 1.53 -8.88 -15.77
C GLU A 113 0.39 -7.92 -15.42
N THR A 114 0.25 -7.55 -14.14
CA THR A 114 -0.79 -6.64 -13.66
C THR A 114 -0.41 -5.16 -13.73
N ILE A 115 0.87 -4.87 -13.98
CA ILE A 115 1.49 -3.55 -13.91
C ILE A 115 2.52 -3.26 -15.05
N PRO A 116 2.34 -3.74 -16.30
CA PRO A 116 3.37 -3.59 -17.34
C PRO A 116 3.78 -2.15 -17.64
N THR A 117 2.90 -1.16 -17.46
CA THR A 117 3.23 0.26 -17.73
C THR A 117 3.39 1.12 -16.47
N LEU A 118 3.15 0.57 -15.28
CA LEU A 118 3.17 1.33 -14.02
C LEU A 118 4.50 2.03 -13.79
N TYR A 119 5.60 1.27 -13.79
CA TYR A 119 6.90 1.81 -13.44
C TYR A 119 7.37 2.90 -14.41
N GLN A 120 7.15 2.71 -15.72
CA GLN A 120 7.47 3.75 -16.69
C GLN A 120 6.65 5.02 -16.43
N THR A 121 5.36 4.89 -16.12
CA THR A 121 4.51 6.02 -15.77
C THR A 121 5.03 6.76 -14.51
N VAL A 122 5.53 6.02 -13.52
CA VAL A 122 6.18 6.60 -12.32
C VAL A 122 7.46 7.36 -12.68
N LEU A 123 8.32 6.79 -13.54
CA LEU A 123 9.54 7.46 -13.99
C LEU A 123 9.23 8.72 -14.82
N ASP A 124 8.19 8.69 -15.65
CA ASP A 124 7.75 9.86 -16.42
C ASP A 124 7.25 10.99 -15.51
N PHE A 125 6.58 10.65 -14.40
CA PHE A 125 6.23 11.63 -13.37
C PHE A 125 7.49 12.20 -12.70
N ALA A 126 8.41 11.33 -12.29
CA ALA A 126 9.65 11.74 -11.62
C ALA A 126 10.50 12.68 -12.50
N ALA A 127 10.55 12.43 -13.81
CA ALA A 127 11.24 13.28 -14.78
C ALA A 127 10.60 14.67 -14.94
N LYS A 128 9.29 14.80 -14.71
CA LYS A 128 8.56 16.08 -14.74
C LYS A 128 8.71 16.90 -13.46
N HIS A 129 9.04 16.25 -12.35
CA HIS A 129 9.12 16.87 -11.02
C HIS A 129 10.43 16.52 -10.28
N PRO A 130 11.61 16.66 -10.90
CA PRO A 130 12.88 16.22 -10.31
C PRO A 130 13.16 16.89 -8.95
N GLU A 131 12.65 18.09 -8.70
CA GLU A 131 12.77 18.84 -7.45
C GLU A 131 12.06 18.19 -6.26
N TRP A 132 11.13 17.26 -6.50
CA TRP A 132 10.42 16.55 -5.46
C TRP A 132 11.05 15.21 -5.10
N ILE A 133 11.91 14.67 -5.95
CA ILE A 133 12.32 13.26 -5.91
C ILE A 133 13.56 13.05 -5.04
N LYS A 134 13.52 12.01 -4.20
CA LYS A 134 14.69 11.49 -3.50
C LYS A 134 15.60 10.80 -4.51
N SER A 135 16.85 11.25 -4.61
CA SER A 135 17.81 10.70 -5.56
C SER A 135 18.10 9.22 -5.29
N ASP A 136 18.28 8.44 -6.35
CA ASP A 136 18.76 7.06 -6.28
C ASP A 136 20.23 6.92 -5.84
N GLN A 137 20.97 8.03 -5.85
CA GLN A 137 22.32 8.12 -5.27
C GLN A 137 22.31 8.28 -3.75
N ASP A 138 21.15 8.64 -3.17
CA ASP A 138 21.00 8.70 -1.73
C ASP A 138 20.87 7.27 -1.17
N SER A 139 21.85 6.86 -0.38
CA SER A 139 21.88 5.55 0.29
C SER A 139 20.70 5.30 1.23
N SER A 140 20.02 6.37 1.68
CA SER A 140 18.82 6.29 2.51
C SER A 140 17.53 6.17 1.69
N SER A 141 17.60 6.28 0.36
CA SER A 141 16.43 6.13 -0.52
C SER A 141 15.92 4.69 -0.58
N LEU A 142 14.75 4.52 -1.18
CA LEU A 142 14.10 3.22 -1.37
C LEU A 142 14.31 2.65 -2.77
N TRP A 143 15.13 3.28 -3.62
CA TRP A 143 15.34 2.82 -4.99
C TRP A 143 15.91 1.40 -5.04
N SER A 144 16.84 1.07 -4.14
CA SER A 144 17.42 -0.28 -4.03
C SER A 144 16.40 -1.34 -3.64
N PHE A 145 15.31 -0.96 -2.95
CA PHE A 145 14.25 -1.88 -2.56
C PHE A 145 13.38 -2.27 -3.77
N VAL A 146 13.12 -1.33 -4.68
CA VAL A 146 12.20 -1.53 -5.82
C VAL A 146 12.90 -1.83 -7.15
N GLN A 147 14.22 -1.65 -7.26
CA GLN A 147 14.96 -1.88 -8.50
C GLN A 147 15.72 -3.20 -8.50
N ASP A 148 15.82 -3.80 -9.68
CA ASP A 148 16.85 -4.79 -9.96
C ASP A 148 18.24 -4.13 -9.94
N PRO A 149 19.24 -4.70 -9.24
CA PRO A 149 20.54 -4.08 -9.08
C PRO A 149 21.32 -3.95 -10.39
N PHE A 150 21.03 -4.76 -11.40
CA PHE A 150 21.74 -4.78 -12.68
C PHE A 150 21.02 -3.99 -13.77
N THR A 151 19.71 -4.22 -13.95
CA THR A 151 18.95 -3.61 -15.04
C THR A 151 18.33 -2.26 -14.66
N LYS A 152 18.26 -1.93 -13.35
CA LYS A 152 17.56 -0.76 -12.80
C LYS A 152 16.06 -0.70 -13.13
N THR A 153 15.50 -1.81 -13.64
CA THR A 153 14.06 -1.96 -13.88
C THR A 153 13.34 -2.29 -12.58
N PHE A 154 12.04 -2.05 -12.51
CA PHE A 154 11.22 -2.45 -11.37
C PHE A 154 11.29 -3.97 -11.13
N ASN A 155 11.65 -4.36 -9.93
CA ASN A 155 11.76 -5.77 -9.54
C ASN A 155 10.39 -6.37 -9.15
N GLY A 156 9.36 -5.54 -8.95
CA GLY A 156 8.02 -5.95 -8.51
C GLY A 156 7.76 -5.77 -7.02
N CYS A 157 8.78 -5.47 -6.21
CA CYS A 157 8.67 -5.38 -4.77
C CYS A 157 7.87 -4.15 -4.33
N HIS A 158 7.02 -4.36 -3.34
CA HIS A 158 6.25 -3.30 -2.69
C HIS A 158 6.03 -3.61 -1.20
N LEU A 159 5.75 -2.57 -0.43
CA LEU A 159 5.31 -2.67 0.95
C LEU A 159 3.82 -3.03 0.95
N TRP A 160 3.46 -4.13 1.61
CA TRP A 160 2.06 -4.55 1.67
C TRP A 160 1.32 -3.70 2.70
N ASN A 161 0.41 -2.85 2.23
CA ASN A 161 -0.24 -1.85 3.05
C ASN A 161 -1.54 -2.32 3.72
N ASN A 162 -1.85 -3.63 3.71
CA ASN A 162 -3.00 -4.18 4.43
C ASN A 162 -2.89 -4.00 5.96
N LEU A 163 -1.67 -4.04 6.51
CA LEU A 163 -1.30 -3.47 7.80
C LEU A 163 -0.46 -2.23 7.54
N GLN A 164 -1.08 -1.07 7.74
CA GLN A 164 -0.42 0.22 7.56
C GLN A 164 -0.92 1.20 8.61
N ILE A 165 0.03 1.77 9.35
CA ILE A 165 -0.17 2.93 10.21
C ILE A 165 0.56 4.10 9.52
N ALA A 166 -0.19 5.14 9.21
CA ALA A 166 0.27 6.17 8.29
C ALA A 166 -0.11 7.57 8.77
N ASN A 167 0.81 8.52 8.57
CA ASN A 167 0.55 9.95 8.66
C ASN A 167 -0.24 10.37 7.41
N VAL A 168 -1.50 10.74 7.61
CA VAL A 168 -2.43 11.13 6.54
C VAL A 168 -1.98 12.44 5.89
N GLY A 169 -1.21 13.29 6.59
CA GLY A 169 -0.63 14.52 6.05
C GLY A 169 0.24 14.29 4.81
N PHE A 170 1.03 13.22 4.77
CA PHE A 170 1.84 12.87 3.60
C PHE A 170 0.96 12.55 2.38
N TYR A 171 -0.02 11.67 2.56
CA TYR A 171 -0.89 11.22 1.46
C TYR A 171 -1.89 12.29 1.00
N ARG A 172 -2.25 13.25 1.86
CA ARG A 172 -3.01 14.46 1.49
C ARG A 172 -2.13 15.54 0.86
N GLY A 173 -0.82 15.47 1.06
CA GLY A 173 0.13 16.47 0.62
C GLY A 173 0.20 16.61 -0.89
N GLU A 174 0.62 17.80 -1.33
CA GLU A 174 0.72 18.19 -2.74
C GLU A 174 1.48 17.16 -3.59
N LYS A 175 2.68 16.77 -3.14
CA LYS A 175 3.55 15.83 -3.88
C LYS A 175 2.86 14.50 -4.15
N TYR A 176 2.28 13.90 -3.11
CA TYR A 176 1.62 12.61 -3.22
C TYR A 176 0.34 12.70 -4.06
N GLN A 177 -0.47 13.75 -3.86
CA GLN A 177 -1.70 13.92 -4.65
C GLN A 177 -1.41 14.24 -6.13
N ALA A 178 -0.35 14.99 -6.44
CA ALA A 178 0.09 15.22 -7.81
C ALA A 178 0.54 13.91 -8.47
N PHE A 179 1.32 13.10 -7.77
CA PHE A 179 1.72 11.76 -8.21
C PHE A 179 0.53 10.84 -8.45
N PHE A 180 -0.38 10.73 -7.47
CA PHE A 180 -1.56 9.90 -7.61
C PHE A 180 -2.45 10.37 -8.76
N ASN A 181 -2.68 11.67 -8.92
CA ASN A 181 -3.46 12.22 -10.03
C ASN A 181 -2.85 11.85 -11.39
N TYR A 182 -1.52 11.94 -11.51
CA TYR A 182 -0.83 11.56 -12.75
C TYR A 182 -1.06 10.09 -13.11
N LEU A 183 -1.01 9.20 -12.12
CA LEU A 183 -1.31 7.78 -12.32
C LEU A 183 -2.79 7.50 -12.57
N ASP A 184 -3.68 8.21 -11.90
CA ASP A 184 -5.13 8.06 -12.08
C ASP A 184 -5.57 8.50 -13.49
N GLU A 185 -4.97 9.59 -14.00
CA GLU A 185 -5.23 10.09 -15.35
C GLU A 185 -4.70 9.16 -16.45
N SER A 186 -3.65 8.38 -16.20
CA SER A 186 -3.15 7.38 -17.17
C SER A 186 -4.08 6.17 -17.30
N ASN A 187 -5.04 6.02 -16.38
CA ASN A 187 -6.03 4.95 -16.34
C ASN A 187 -5.44 3.52 -16.23
N GLY A 188 -4.17 3.37 -15.87
CA GLY A 188 -3.56 2.04 -15.70
C GLY A 188 -4.23 1.18 -14.63
N ILE A 189 -4.85 1.80 -13.62
CA ILE A 189 -5.69 1.08 -12.63
C ILE A 189 -6.85 0.34 -13.31
N PHE A 190 -7.40 0.90 -14.41
CA PHE A 190 -8.57 0.36 -15.13
C PHE A 190 -8.22 -0.44 -16.38
N TYR A 191 -7.17 -0.04 -17.10
CA TYR A 191 -6.71 -0.72 -18.31
C TYR A 191 -5.72 -1.85 -18.01
N GLU A 192 -5.16 -1.88 -16.80
CA GLU A 192 -4.38 -3.00 -16.25
C GLU A 192 -5.05 -3.41 -14.91
N ARG A 193 -4.27 -3.64 -13.86
CA ARG A 193 -4.78 -3.95 -12.52
C ARG A 193 -3.83 -3.44 -11.43
N TRP A 194 -3.47 -2.17 -11.50
CA TRP A 194 -2.57 -1.54 -10.52
C TRP A 194 -3.19 -1.53 -9.13
N GLY A 195 -2.58 -2.27 -8.21
CA GLY A 195 -2.98 -2.28 -6.80
C GLY A 195 -2.51 -1.03 -6.06
N ASP A 196 -3.26 -0.62 -5.04
CA ASP A 196 -2.84 0.46 -4.15
C ASP A 196 -1.54 0.20 -3.36
N PRO A 197 -1.14 -1.05 -2.98
CA PRO A 197 0.12 -1.25 -2.27
C PRO A 197 1.33 -0.86 -3.12
N VAL A 198 1.34 -1.24 -4.40
CA VAL A 198 2.44 -0.93 -5.31
C VAL A 198 2.46 0.55 -5.69
N ILE A 199 1.30 1.20 -5.88
CA ILE A 199 1.22 2.65 -6.11
C ILE A 199 1.79 3.42 -4.92
N GLN A 200 1.31 3.13 -3.70
CA GLN A 200 1.80 3.80 -2.50
C GLN A 200 3.29 3.55 -2.25
N SER A 201 3.79 2.34 -2.53
CA SER A 201 5.20 2.00 -2.38
C SER A 201 6.08 2.77 -3.36
N LEU A 202 5.67 2.91 -4.61
CA LEU A 202 6.41 3.73 -5.59
C LEU A 202 6.35 5.22 -5.24
N GLY A 203 5.20 5.71 -4.74
CA GLY A 203 5.11 7.07 -4.19
C GLY A 203 6.04 7.28 -2.99
N ALA A 204 6.15 6.30 -2.09
CA ALA A 204 7.12 6.33 -1.01
C ALA A 204 8.55 6.34 -1.54
N THR A 205 8.88 5.56 -2.57
CA THR A 205 10.20 5.58 -3.21
C THR A 205 10.57 6.95 -3.76
N LEU A 206 9.61 7.65 -4.36
CA LEU A 206 9.87 8.98 -4.89
C LEU A 206 10.10 10.03 -3.80
N PHE A 207 9.39 9.97 -2.68
CA PHE A 207 9.28 11.12 -1.76
C PHE A 207 9.88 10.89 -0.37
N LEU A 208 10.08 9.64 0.03
CA LEU A 208 10.50 9.25 1.38
C LEU A 208 11.87 8.56 1.36
N THR A 209 12.46 8.50 2.54
CA THR A 209 13.67 7.73 2.85
C THR A 209 13.34 6.56 3.77
N LYS A 210 14.25 5.61 3.93
CA LYS A 210 14.09 4.48 4.84
C LYS A 210 13.77 4.91 6.28
N SER A 211 14.30 6.05 6.75
CA SER A 211 14.03 6.54 8.12
C SER A 211 12.60 7.05 8.32
N ASP A 212 11.90 7.42 7.25
CA ASP A 212 10.50 7.85 7.29
C ASP A 212 9.53 6.66 7.42
N ILE A 213 10.01 5.43 7.20
CA ILE A 213 9.19 4.22 7.16
C ILE A 213 9.56 3.32 8.34
N HIS A 214 8.56 2.68 8.93
CA HIS A 214 8.77 1.72 10.00
C HIS A 214 8.33 0.30 9.60
N PHE A 215 9.21 -0.67 9.84
CA PHE A 215 8.89 -2.09 9.73
C PHE A 215 8.49 -2.62 11.11
N TRP A 216 7.30 -3.20 11.22
CA TRP A 216 6.77 -3.75 12.46
C TRP A 216 7.25 -5.18 12.72
N ASP A 217 8.52 -5.35 13.08
CA ASP A 217 9.09 -6.64 13.50
C ASP A 217 8.48 -7.23 14.79
N THR A 218 7.67 -6.43 15.49
CA THR A 218 7.00 -6.76 16.76
C THR A 218 5.50 -7.03 16.63
N VAL A 219 4.87 -6.73 15.50
CA VAL A 219 3.42 -6.87 15.32
C VAL A 219 3.12 -8.10 14.49
N GLY A 220 2.85 -9.22 15.15
CA GLY A 220 2.50 -10.46 14.45
C GLY A 220 1.16 -10.33 13.72
N TYR A 221 1.21 -10.64 12.43
CA TYR A 221 0.11 -10.38 11.51
C TYR A 221 -0.05 -11.52 10.50
N ARG A 222 -1.30 -11.94 10.28
CA ARG A 222 -1.63 -13.03 9.37
C ARG A 222 -2.74 -12.61 8.40
N VAL A 223 -2.61 -13.02 7.15
CA VAL A 223 -3.55 -12.70 6.08
C VAL A 223 -4.04 -13.99 5.44
N ALA A 224 -5.35 -14.24 5.55
CA ALA A 224 -6.06 -15.38 4.96
C ALA A 224 -5.41 -16.76 5.23
N ASN A 225 -4.68 -16.92 6.34
CA ASN A 225 -3.85 -18.10 6.67
C ASN A 225 -2.75 -18.47 5.65
N PHE A 226 -2.47 -17.61 4.65
CA PHE A 226 -1.44 -17.85 3.63
C PHE A 226 -0.13 -17.13 3.94
N PHE A 227 -0.22 -15.90 4.41
CA PHE A 227 0.94 -15.06 4.72
C PHE A 227 0.96 -14.76 6.21
N THR A 228 2.06 -15.09 6.88
CA THR A 228 2.22 -14.89 8.32
C THR A 228 3.52 -14.14 8.57
N HIS A 229 3.45 -12.92 9.09
CA HIS A 229 4.59 -12.24 9.70
C HIS A 229 4.64 -12.65 11.18
N CYS A 230 5.71 -13.33 11.58
CA CYS A 230 5.89 -13.83 12.94
C CYS A 230 7.05 -13.09 13.63
N PRO A 231 6.81 -12.30 14.69
CA PRO A 231 7.85 -11.54 15.39
C PRO A 231 8.97 -12.42 15.94
N THR A 232 10.11 -11.80 16.21
CA THR A 232 11.26 -12.51 16.81
C THR A 232 10.94 -12.99 18.24
N ASP A 233 10.19 -12.19 19.02
CA ASP A 233 9.62 -12.62 20.32
C ASP A 233 8.24 -13.26 20.13
N TYR A 234 8.22 -14.44 19.52
CA TYR A 234 6.98 -15.16 19.20
C TYR A 234 6.37 -15.93 20.37
N ALA A 235 7.00 -15.93 21.56
CA ALA A 235 6.58 -16.79 22.69
C ALA A 235 5.14 -16.52 23.17
N LYS A 236 4.63 -15.31 22.90
CA LYS A 236 3.25 -14.89 23.24
C LYS A 236 2.31 -14.91 22.03
N CYS A 237 2.78 -15.38 20.88
CA CYS A 237 2.06 -15.32 19.61
C CYS A 237 1.44 -16.67 19.23
N THR A 238 0.49 -16.64 18.29
CA THR A 238 -0.14 -17.82 17.69
C THR A 238 0.40 -18.11 16.28
N CYS A 239 1.72 -17.93 16.09
CA CYS A 239 2.46 -18.33 14.88
C CYS A 239 3.61 -19.26 15.20
N ARG A 240 4.12 -19.90 14.15
CA ARG A 240 5.36 -20.68 14.17
C ARG A 240 6.43 -19.93 13.37
N PRO A 241 7.66 -19.76 13.89
CA PRO A 241 8.72 -19.04 13.17
C PRO A 241 9.02 -19.60 11.78
N GLU A 242 8.85 -20.91 11.58
CA GLU A 242 9.10 -21.58 10.30
C GLU A 242 8.06 -21.19 9.23
N GLN A 243 6.92 -20.63 9.66
CA GLN A 243 5.88 -20.09 8.78
C GLN A 243 6.07 -18.59 8.50
N ASN A 244 7.14 -17.97 9.02
CA ASN A 244 7.36 -16.55 8.82
C ASN A 244 7.62 -16.24 7.34
N PHE A 245 6.71 -15.48 6.73
CA PHE A 245 6.77 -15.06 5.34
C PHE A 245 8.00 -14.20 5.05
N ASP A 246 8.55 -13.49 6.04
CA ASP A 246 9.73 -12.64 5.90
C ASP A 246 10.90 -13.34 5.19
N PHE A 247 11.09 -14.64 5.47
CA PHE A 247 12.16 -15.47 4.91
C PHE A 247 11.75 -16.26 3.65
N ASN A 248 10.50 -16.13 3.20
CA ASN A 248 10.00 -16.80 2.01
C ASN A 248 10.67 -16.26 0.73
N GLY A 249 10.85 -17.11 -0.29
CA GLY A 249 11.41 -16.69 -1.58
C GLY A 249 10.63 -15.56 -2.28
N TYR A 250 9.31 -15.48 -2.03
CA TYR A 250 8.39 -14.46 -2.54
C TYR A 250 8.30 -13.20 -1.66
N SER A 251 8.96 -13.19 -0.50
CA SER A 251 9.13 -11.97 0.31
C SER A 251 10.19 -11.07 -0.30
N CYS A 252 9.92 -9.77 -0.25
CA CYS A 252 10.82 -8.71 -0.66
C CYS A 252 11.55 -8.06 0.54
N LEU A 253 11.33 -8.53 1.77
CA LEU A 253 11.89 -7.90 2.96
C LEU A 253 13.43 -7.83 2.91
N ARG A 254 14.08 -8.83 2.31
CA ARG A 254 15.54 -8.89 2.11
C ARG A 254 16.12 -7.73 1.27
N PHE A 255 15.31 -7.08 0.44
CA PHE A 255 15.75 -5.92 -0.36
C PHE A 255 15.53 -4.59 0.34
N TYR A 256 14.73 -4.60 1.42
CA TYR A 256 14.42 -3.39 2.17
C TYR A 256 15.57 -3.01 3.13
N PHE A 257 16.20 -4.01 3.77
CA PHE A 257 17.32 -3.82 4.67
C PHE A 257 18.65 -3.68 3.94
#